data_AF-A0A0C3QL41-F1
#
_entry.id   AF-A0A0C3QL41-F1
#
_cell.length_a   1.000
_cell.length_b   1.000
_cell.length_c   1.000
_cell.angle_alpha   90.00
_cell.angle_beta   90.00
_cell.angle_gamma   90.00
#
_symmetry.space_group_name_H-M   'P 1'
#
loop_
_entity.id
_entity.type
_entity.pdbx_description
1 polymer ?
#
loop_
_entity_poly.entity_id
_entity_poly.type
_entity_poly.pdbx_seq_one_letter_code
_entity_poly.pdbx_strand_id
1 'polypeptide(L)' 'MASDDKSLAKDVKSLQEGIHALENALGGEDPKKIVSQHIRLLHDYNEAKDKAQVLIGRIAALKGVSVKQLHEEYGLDLED' A
#
# COMPACT_ATOMS: atom_id res chain seq x y z
N MET A 1 -43.72 2.45 13.78
CA MET A 1 -43.23 1.50 14.80
C MET A 1 -43.04 0.10 14.23
N ALA A 2 -44.08 -0.69 13.88
CA ALA A 2 -43.87 -2.04 13.33
C ALA A 2 -43.23 -2.10 11.92
N SER A 3 -43.40 -1.05 11.10
CA SER A 3 -42.81 -0.97 9.76
C SER A 3 -41.33 -0.58 9.75
N ASP A 4 -40.90 0.19 10.75
CA ASP A 4 -39.52 0.67 10.87
C ASP A 4 -38.60 -0.47 11.33
N ASP A 5 -39.02 -1.25 12.34
CA ASP A 5 -38.29 -2.45 12.81
C ASP A 5 -38.06 -3.48 11.70
N LYS A 6 -39.03 -3.64 10.78
CA LYS A 6 -38.92 -4.57 9.66
C LYS A 6 -37.95 -4.09 8.58
N SER A 7 -37.81 -2.77 8.42
CA SER A 7 -36.80 -2.17 7.54
C SER A 7 -35.41 -2.34 8.14
N LEU A 8 -35.23 -2.00 9.42
CA LEU A 8 -33.95 -2.17 10.12
C LEU A 8 -33.49 -3.63 10.12
N ALA A 9 -34.40 -4.59 10.33
CA ALA A 9 -34.05 -6.01 10.29
C ALA A 9 -33.58 -6.48 8.90
N LYS A 10 -34.13 -5.89 7.84
CA LYS A 10 -33.70 -6.18 6.45
C LYS A 10 -32.33 -5.58 6.17
N ASP A 11 -32.07 -4.38 6.65
CA ASP A 11 -30.79 -3.67 6.47
C ASP A 11 -29.66 -4.33 7.28
N VAL A 12 -29.95 -4.80 8.49
CA VAL A 12 -28.99 -5.59 9.28
C VAL A 12 -28.63 -6.88 8.57
N LYS A 13 -29.61 -7.56 7.96
CA LYS A 13 -29.38 -8.82 7.25
C LYS A 13 -28.51 -8.61 6.01
N SER A 14 -28.76 -7.58 5.20
CA SER A 14 -27.94 -7.29 4.02
C SER A 14 -26.51 -6.89 4.39
N LEU A 15 -26.34 -6.14 5.48
CA LEU A 15 -25.01 -5.80 6.01
C LEU A 15 -24.27 -7.03 6.52
N GLN A 16 -24.94 -7.97 7.19
CA GLN A 16 -24.34 -9.23 7.62
C GLN A 16 -23.91 -10.11 6.45
N GLU A 17 -24.73 -10.21 5.40
CA GLU A 17 -24.38 -10.94 4.17
C GLU A 17 -23.14 -10.32 3.49
N GLY A 18 -23.05 -8.98 3.47
CA GLY A 18 -21.89 -8.25 2.96
C GLY A 18 -20.62 -8.51 3.76
N ILE A 19 -20.71 -8.53 5.10
CA ILE A 19 -19.57 -8.85 5.98
C ILE A 19 -19.10 -10.28 5.73
N HIS A 20 -20.01 -11.25 5.66
CA HIS A 20 -19.66 -12.65 5.40
C HIS A 20 -18.98 -12.87 4.05
N ALA A 21 -19.43 -12.15 3.01
CA ALA A 21 -18.80 -12.19 1.69
C ALA A 21 -17.38 -11.60 1.72
N LEU A 22 -17.19 -10.49 2.45
CA LEU A 22 -15.87 -9.87 2.64
C LEU A 22 -14.94 -10.79 3.44
N GLU A 23 -15.40 -11.37 4.54
CA GLU A 23 -14.62 -12.31 5.36
C GLU A 23 -14.16 -13.54 4.57
N ASN A 24 -15.03 -14.08 3.70
CA ASN A 24 -14.66 -15.18 2.79
C ASN A 24 -13.63 -14.75 1.75
N ALA A 25 -13.76 -13.55 1.17
CA ALA A 25 -12.80 -13.02 0.21
C ALA A 25 -11.41 -12.75 0.83
N LEU A 26 -11.38 -12.43 2.13
CA LEU A 26 -10.18 -12.25 2.93
C LEU A 26 -9.55 -13.58 3.39
N GLY A 27 -10.16 -14.73 3.11
CA GLY A 27 -9.57 -16.05 3.39
C GLY A 27 -9.35 -16.33 4.88
N GLY A 28 -10.03 -15.61 5.78
CA GLY A 28 -9.83 -15.73 7.22
C GLY A 28 -8.67 -14.91 7.80
N GLU A 29 -8.00 -14.09 7.00
CA GLU A 29 -7.00 -13.14 7.50
C GLU A 29 -7.65 -11.85 8.01
N ASP A 30 -7.07 -11.29 9.08
CA ASP A 30 -7.53 -10.01 9.65
C ASP A 30 -7.22 -8.87 8.66
N PRO A 31 -8.23 -8.18 8.12
CA PRO A 31 -8.03 -7.08 7.17
C PRO A 31 -7.10 -5.99 7.72
N LYS A 32 -7.16 -5.73 9.04
CA LYS A 32 -6.31 -4.72 9.67
C LYS A 32 -4.86 -5.14 9.69
N LYS A 33 -4.57 -6.44 9.83
CA LYS A 33 -3.20 -6.96 9.77
C LYS A 33 -2.65 -6.86 8.36
N ILE A 34 -3.43 -7.22 7.34
CA ILE A 34 -3.03 -7.11 5.94
C ILE A 34 -2.67 -5.66 5.60
N VAL A 35 -3.57 -4.71 5.92
CA VAL A 35 -3.33 -3.29 5.64
C VAL A 35 -2.11 -2.79 6.43
N SER A 36 -1.98 -3.15 7.70
CA SER A 36 -0.81 -2.76 8.51
C SER A 36 0.49 -3.32 7.96
N GLN A 37 0.49 -4.54 7.43
CA GLN A 37 1.65 -5.15 6.79
C GLN A 37 2.02 -4.42 5.50
N HIS A 38 1.05 -4.08 4.66
CA HIS A 38 1.28 -3.31 3.43
C HIS A 38 1.82 -1.91 3.74
N ILE A 39 1.31 -1.24 4.77
CA ILE A 39 1.84 0.07 5.23
C ILE A 39 3.30 -0.07 5.65
N ARG A 40 3.65 -1.12 6.40
CA ARG A 40 5.05 -1.36 6.79
C ARG A 40 5.95 -1.61 5.59
N LEU A 41 5.54 -2.47 4.67
CA LEU A 41 6.30 -2.77 3.46
C LEU A 41 6.54 -1.51 2.61
N LEU A 42 5.54 -0.64 2.49
CA LEU A 42 5.69 0.64 1.80
C LEU A 42 6.67 1.58 2.51
N HIS A 43 6.64 1.68 3.84
CA HIS A 43 7.62 2.48 4.57
C HIS A 43 9.03 1.92 4.43
N ASP A 44 9.21 0.60 4.55
CA ASP A 44 10.51 -0.05 4.42
C ASP A 44 11.07 0.14 3.01
N TYR A 45 10.22 0.02 1.98
CA TYR A 45 10.57 0.32 0.59
C TYR A 45 11.04 1.77 0.42
N ASN A 46 10.23 2.73 0.88
CA ASN A 46 10.55 4.15 0.76
C ASN A 46 11.85 4.50 1.50
N GLU A 47 12.07 3.96 2.69
CA GLU A 47 13.29 4.20 3.46
C GLU A 47 14.53 3.65 2.73
N ALA A 48 14.42 2.45 2.13
CA ALA A 48 15.51 1.88 1.34
C ALA A 48 15.78 2.71 0.08
N LYS A 49 14.73 3.13 -0.63
CA LYS A 49 14.80 4.00 -1.82
C LYS A 49 15.46 5.33 -1.49
N ASP A 50 15.07 5.99 -0.40
CA ASP A 50 15.64 7.27 0.02
C ASP A 50 17.13 7.16 0.34
N LYS A 51 17.53 6.12 1.09
CA LYS A 51 18.95 5.85 1.38
C LYS A 51 19.74 5.60 0.10
N ALA A 52 19.20 4.82 -0.83
CA ALA A 52 19.83 4.58 -2.13
C ALA A 52 19.98 5.89 -2.92
N GLN A 53 18.96 6.75 -2.93
CA GLN A 53 18.98 8.03 -3.64
C GLN A 53 20.06 8.99 -3.10
N VAL A 54 20.26 9.00 -1.78
CA VAL A 54 21.36 9.76 -1.15
C VAL A 54 22.72 9.24 -1.62
N LEU A 55 22.90 7.93 -1.71
CA LEU A 55 24.15 7.33 -2.20
C LEU A 55 24.37 7.65 -3.69
N ILE A 56 23.33 7.53 -4.50
CA ILE A 56 23.34 7.90 -5.92
C ILE A 56 23.75 9.37 -6.09
N GLY A 57 23.18 10.28 -5.30
CA GLY A 57 23.56 11.70 -5.33
C GLY A 57 25.04 11.94 -5.02
N ARG A 58 25.59 11.21 -4.03
CA ARG A 58 27.02 11.28 -3.71
C ARG A 58 27.89 10.72 -4.82
N ILE A 59 27.51 9.60 -5.43
CA ILE A 59 28.25 9.00 -6.55
C ILE A 59 28.23 9.93 -7.77
N ALA A 60 27.08 10.53 -8.07
CA ALA A 60 26.95 11.51 -9.15
C ALA A 60 27.90 12.70 -8.94
N ALA A 61 27.95 13.26 -7.72
CA ALA A 61 28.87 14.33 -7.37
C ALA A 61 30.35 13.94 -7.51
N LEU A 62 30.73 12.72 -7.09
CA LEU A 62 32.10 12.20 -7.24
C LEU A 62 32.49 11.98 -8.70
N LYS A 63 31.56 11.48 -9.53
CA LYS A 63 31.78 11.26 -10.96
C LYS A 63 31.68 12.56 -11.79
N GLY A 64 31.19 13.65 -11.22
CA GLY A 64 30.93 14.91 -11.94
C GLY A 64 29.79 14.79 -12.97
N VAL A 65 28.90 13.82 -12.79
CA VAL A 65 27.73 13.59 -13.67
C VAL A 65 26.46 13.96 -12.95
N SER A 66 25.38 14.18 -13.70
CA SER A 66 24.06 14.39 -13.10
C SER A 66 23.48 13.08 -12.56
N VAL A 67 22.61 13.20 -11.55
CA VAL A 67 21.87 12.05 -11.00
C VAL A 67 21.06 11.33 -12.08
N LYS A 68 20.48 12.08 -13.03
CA LYS A 68 19.72 11.52 -14.16
C LYS A 68 20.58 10.62 -15.06
N GLN A 69 21.77 11.08 -15.43
CA GLN A 69 22.71 10.27 -16.22
C GLN A 69 23.12 9.00 -15.49
N LEU A 70 23.25 9.07 -14.16
CA LEU A 70 23.57 7.89 -13.36
C LEU A 70 22.41 6.89 -13.29
N HIS A 71 21.16 7.36 -13.27
CA HIS A 71 19.98 6.50 -13.37
C HIS A 71 19.93 5.80 -14.72
N GLU A 72 20.16 6.53 -15.82
CA GLU A 72 20.25 5.96 -17.17
C GLU A 72 21.40 4.94 -17.29
N GLU A 73 22.59 5.22 -16.71
CA GLU A 73 23.75 4.32 -16.69
C GLU A 73 23.46 3.01 -15.94
N TYR A 74 22.75 3.08 -14.81
CA TYR A 74 22.41 1.91 -14.00
C TYR A 74 21.07 1.25 -14.39
N GLY A 75 20.38 1.76 -15.40
CA GLY A 75 19.06 1.26 -15.81
C GLY A 75 17.99 1.40 -14.72
N LEU A 76 18.11 2.43 -13.87
CA LEU A 76 17.14 2.76 -12.84
C LEU A 76 16.06 3.63 -13.47
N ASP A 77 14.80 3.21 -13.35
CA ASP A 77 13.69 4.07 -13.74
C ASP A 77 13.55 5.22 -12.73
N LEU A 78 13.27 6.42 -13.25
CA LEU A 78 13.00 7.60 -12.42
C LEU A 78 11.53 7.67 -12.01
N GLU A 79 10.67 6.93 -12.71
CA GLU A 79 9.25 6.81 -12.44
C GLU A 79 8.99 5.40 -11.85
N ASP A 80 8.90 5.32 -10.52
CA ASP A 80 8.14 4.24 -9.84
C ASP A 80 6.70 4.69 -9.64
#